data_AF-A7A739-F1
#
_entry.id   AF-A7A739-F1
#
_cell.length_a   1.000
_cell.length_b   1.000
_cell.length_c   1.000
_cell.angle_alpha   90.00
_cell.angle_beta   90.00
_cell.angle_gamma   90.00
#
_symmetry.space_group_name_H-M   'P 1'
#
loop_
_entity.id
_entity.type
_entity.pdbx_description
1 polymer ?
#
loop_
_entity_poly.entity_id
_entity_poly.type
_entity_poly.pdbx_seq_one_letter_code
_entity_poly.pdbx_strand_id
1 'polypeptide(L)'
;MNANQKRLVTLEGDNPASRISGLIEMRHCLQKDVALAIGMSEQVFSNKMNGLRSFSAKDYKALADFFNTSVDYLMGRTLDPWPVDAPQAEGVAS
;
A
#
# COMPACT_ATOMS: atom_id res chain seq x y z
N MET A 1 -11.57 21.65 17.52
CA MET A 1 -11.03 20.77 16.46
C MET A 1 -10.20 19.70 17.13
N ASN A 2 -10.63 18.42 17.10
CA ASN A 2 -9.96 17.35 17.83
C ASN A 2 -9.52 16.20 16.89
N ALA A 3 -8.51 15.46 17.33
CA ALA A 3 -7.89 14.35 16.61
C ALA A 3 -8.85 13.20 16.24
N ASN A 4 -10.10 13.21 16.73
CA ASN A 4 -11.11 12.21 16.40
C ASN A 4 -11.88 12.52 15.11
N GLN A 5 -11.79 13.74 14.56
CA GLN A 5 -12.31 14.02 13.21
C GLN A 5 -11.49 13.35 12.10
N LYS A 6 -10.29 12.85 12.40
CA LYS A 6 -9.45 12.14 11.44
C LYS A 6 -9.90 10.69 11.17
N ARG A 7 -10.86 10.17 11.94
CA ARG A 7 -11.54 8.88 11.68
C ARG A 7 -12.68 8.98 10.66
N LEU A 8 -12.93 10.15 10.08
CA LEU A 8 -14.09 10.43 9.23
C LEU A 8 -13.82 10.26 7.72
N VAL A 9 -12.93 9.36 7.28
CA VAL A 9 -12.64 9.21 5.83
C VAL A 9 -12.59 7.76 5.35
N THR A 10 -13.34 6.87 5.98
CA THR A 10 -13.33 5.45 5.60
C THR A 10 -14.16 5.11 4.35
N LEU A 11 -14.87 6.03 3.68
CA LEU A 11 -15.80 5.60 2.61
C LEU A 11 -15.89 6.43 1.31
N GLU A 12 -15.11 7.49 1.10
CA GLU A 12 -14.99 8.09 -0.24
C GLU A 12 -13.56 8.54 -0.51
N GLY A 13 -12.88 7.86 -1.44
CA GLY A 13 -11.54 8.21 -1.89
C GLY A 13 -10.66 6.99 -2.00
N ASP A 14 -10.76 6.30 -3.13
CA ASP A 14 -9.76 5.33 -3.55
C ASP A 14 -8.38 6.01 -3.58
N ASN A 15 -7.59 5.79 -2.53
CA ASN A 15 -6.33 6.47 -2.32
C ASN A 15 -5.24 5.46 -1.94
N PRO A 16 -3.96 5.81 -2.14
CA PRO A 16 -2.87 4.88 -1.88
C PRO A 16 -2.84 4.32 -0.46
N ALA A 17 -3.18 5.13 0.55
CA ALA A 17 -3.12 4.70 1.94
C ALA A 17 -4.21 3.68 2.29
N SER A 18 -5.43 3.80 1.72
CA SER A 18 -6.49 2.82 1.95
C SER A 18 -6.14 1.46 1.32
N ARG A 19 -5.57 1.47 0.11
CA ARG A 19 -5.10 0.24 -0.56
C ARG A 19 -3.95 -0.45 0.17
N ILE A 20 -2.96 0.32 0.60
CA ILE A 20 -1.85 -0.20 1.40
C ILE A 20 -2.36 -0.78 2.72
N SER A 21 -3.33 -0.13 3.39
CA SER A 21 -3.91 -0.65 4.62
C SER A 21 -4.60 -2.00 4.39
N GLY A 22 -5.37 -2.14 3.31
CA GLY A 22 -5.98 -3.42 2.94
C GLY A 22 -4.95 -4.53 2.68
N LEU A 23 -3.85 -4.21 1.99
CA LEU A 23 -2.76 -5.17 1.75
C LEU A 23 -2.08 -5.62 3.05
N ILE A 24 -1.89 -4.70 4.00
CA ILE A 24 -1.33 -5.00 5.33
C ILE A 24 -2.23 -5.97 6.10
N GLU A 25 -3.54 -5.69 6.11
CA GLU A 25 -4.54 -6.53 6.77
C GLU A 25 -4.58 -7.93 6.15
N MET A 26 -4.59 -8.03 4.81
CA MET A 26 -4.58 -9.32 4.10
C MET A 26 -3.31 -10.14 4.33
N ARG A 27 -2.16 -9.50 4.56
CA ARG A 27 -0.88 -10.17 4.84
C ARG A 27 -0.66 -10.44 6.33
N HIS A 28 -1.59 -10.03 7.20
CA HIS A 28 -1.48 -10.14 8.66
C HIS A 28 -0.17 -9.55 9.22
N CYS A 29 0.34 -8.48 8.62
CA CYS A 29 1.55 -7.79 9.07
C CYS A 29 1.23 -6.44 9.73
N LEU A 30 2.23 -5.78 10.31
CA LEU A 30 2.06 -4.45 10.92
C LEU A 30 2.72 -3.37 10.05
N GLN A 31 2.21 -2.13 10.13
CA GLN A 31 2.78 -0.99 9.42
C GLN A 31 4.28 -0.81 9.66
N LYS A 32 4.75 -1.07 10.89
CA LYS A 32 6.17 -1.01 11.25
C LYS A 32 7.03 -2.05 10.51
N ASP A 33 6.47 -3.23 10.24
CA ASP A 33 7.18 -4.32 9.57
C ASP A 33 7.33 -3.98 8.07
N VAL A 34 6.28 -3.41 7.48
CA VAL A 34 6.32 -2.88 6.11
C VAL A 34 7.34 -1.75 5.99
N ALA A 35 7.29 -0.78 6.91
CA ALA A 35 8.24 0.34 6.93
C ALA A 35 9.69 -0.16 6.96
N LEU A 36 9.99 -1.12 7.84
CA LEU A 36 11.30 -1.74 7.95
C LEU A 36 11.69 -2.46 6.65
N ALA A 37 10.76 -3.24 6.07
CA ALA A 37 11.02 -4.01 4.85
C ALA A 37 11.33 -3.11 3.63
N ILE A 38 10.68 -1.94 3.53
CA ILE A 38 10.92 -0.98 2.45
C ILE A 38 12.03 0.04 2.79
N GLY A 39 12.73 -0.12 3.91
CA GLY A 39 13.89 0.68 4.29
C GLY A 39 13.57 2.10 4.77
N MET A 40 12.42 2.31 5.43
CA MET A 40 12.07 3.60 6.04
C MET A 40 11.64 3.46 7.50
N SER A 41 11.70 4.56 8.26
CA SER A 41 11.23 4.56 9.65
C SER A 41 9.71 4.47 9.73
N GLU A 42 9.19 3.82 10.77
CA GLU A 42 7.76 3.73 11.05
C GLU A 42 7.08 5.11 11.08
N GLN A 43 7.74 6.12 11.66
CA GLN A 43 7.23 7.48 11.71
C GLN A 43 7.08 8.09 10.30
N VAL A 44 8.04 7.88 9.40
CA VAL A 44 7.96 8.36 8.01
C VAL A 44 6.83 7.65 7.27
N PHE A 45 6.71 6.33 7.44
CA PHE A 45 5.64 5.55 6.85
C PHE A 45 4.25 5.99 7.35
N SER A 46 4.09 6.14 8.66
CA SER A 46 2.85 6.62 9.28
C SER A 46 2.47 8.02 8.79
N ASN A 47 3.43 8.95 8.66
CA ASN A 47 3.17 10.27 8.08
C ASN A 47 2.63 10.19 6.65
N LYS A 48 3.11 9.23 5.84
CA LYS A 48 2.61 9.01 4.47
C LYS A 48 1.20 8.43 4.46
N MET A 49 0.96 7.39 5.28
CA MET A 49 -0.36 6.78 5.45
C MET A 49 -1.41 7.80 5.94
N ASN A 50 -0.98 8.79 6.72
CA ASN A 50 -1.82 9.85 7.28
C ASN A 50 -2.03 11.06 6.36
N GLY A 51 -1.48 11.05 5.14
CA GLY A 51 -1.55 12.15 4.18
C GLY A 51 -0.69 13.38 4.53
N LEU A 52 0.16 13.30 5.57
CA LEU A 52 1.06 14.40 5.95
C LEU A 52 2.24 14.53 4.97
N ARG A 53 2.58 13.44 4.26
CA ARG A 53 3.54 13.41 3.17
C ARG A 53 3.05 12.51 2.04
N SER A 54 3.35 12.85 0.80
CA SER A 54 3.03 11.98 -0.33
C SER A 54 4.00 10.79 -0.42
N PHE A 55 3.54 9.70 -1.03
CA PHE A 55 4.41 8.61 -1.48
C PHE A 55 5.19 9.07 -2.72
N SER A 56 6.49 8.80 -2.72
CA SER A 56 7.37 9.01 -3.85
C SER A 56 7.34 7.81 -4.79
N ALA A 57 7.83 7.97 -6.02
CA ALA A 57 7.96 6.86 -6.97
C ALA A 57 8.80 5.69 -6.40
N LYS A 58 9.82 5.99 -5.60
CA LYS A 58 10.63 4.96 -4.93
C LYS A 58 9.83 4.17 -3.89
N ASP A 59 8.96 4.86 -3.14
CA ASP A 59 8.11 4.21 -2.14
C ASP A 59 7.10 3.28 -2.83
N TYR A 60 6.45 3.75 -3.90
CA TYR A 60 5.52 2.92 -4.67
C TYR A 60 6.18 1.68 -5.24
N LYS A 61 7.38 1.81 -5.79
CA LYS A 61 8.13 0.66 -6.30
C LYS A 61 8.40 -0.35 -5.18
N ALA A 62 8.95 0.10 -4.05
CA ALA A 62 9.26 -0.79 -2.93
C ALA A 62 8.01 -1.46 -2.33
N LEU A 63 6.89 -0.75 -2.26
CA LEU A 63 5.61 -1.29 -1.81
C LEU A 63 5.03 -2.31 -2.80
N ALA A 64 5.13 -2.02 -4.10
CA ALA A 64 4.72 -2.94 -5.15
C ALA A 64 5.51 -4.26 -5.09
N ASP A 65 6.84 -4.15 -4.97
CA ASP A 65 7.76 -5.28 -4.82
C ASP A 65 7.45 -6.07 -3.53
N PHE A 66 7.20 -5.38 -2.40
CA PHE A 66 6.93 -6.02 -1.11
C PHE A 66 5.58 -6.77 -1.07
N PHE A 67 4.51 -6.15 -1.59
CA PHE A 67 3.18 -6.75 -1.57
C PHE A 67 2.93 -7.71 -2.74
N ASN A 68 3.86 -7.78 -3.69
CA ASN A 68 3.71 -8.47 -4.98
C ASN A 68 2.47 -7.96 -5.72
N THR A 69 2.42 -6.65 -5.95
CA THR A 69 1.32 -5.94 -6.61
C THR A 69 1.86 -4.93 -7.62
N SER A 70 1.00 -4.24 -8.37
CA SER A 70 1.41 -3.19 -9.31
C SER A 70 1.40 -1.80 -8.67
N VAL A 71 2.28 -0.91 -9.15
CA VAL A 71 2.24 0.51 -8.78
C VAL A 71 0.91 1.14 -9.20
N ASP A 72 0.36 0.72 -10.35
CA ASP A 72 -0.93 1.22 -10.84
C ASP A 72 -2.09 0.82 -9.92
N TYR A 73 -2.04 -0.36 -9.31
CA TYR A 73 -2.99 -0.73 -8.27
C TYR A 73 -2.85 0.18 -7.06
N LEU A 74 -1.63 0.37 -6.54
CA LEU A 74 -1.39 1.23 -5.38
C LEU A 74 -1.80 2.69 -5.63
N MET A 75 -1.71 3.16 -6.88
CA MET A 75 -2.12 4.50 -7.28
C MET A 75 -3.60 4.64 -7.63
N GLY A 76 -4.38 3.55 -7.59
CA GLY A 76 -5.81 3.58 -7.96
C GLY A 76 -6.09 3.70 -9.45
N ARG A 77 -5.09 3.44 -10.31
CA ARG A 77 -5.26 3.43 -11.78
C ARG A 77 -5.89 2.14 -12.29
N THR A 78 -5.84 1.08 -11.49
CA THR A 78 -6.48 -0.21 -11.77
C THR A 78 -7.09 -0.79 -10.50
N LEU A 79 -8.16 -1.59 -10.68
CA LEU A 79 -8.72 -2.43 -9.62
C LEU A 79 -8.00 -3.77 -9.51
N ASP A 80 -7.22 -4.15 -10.52
CA ASP A 80 -6.45 -5.38 -10.55
C ASP A 80 -5.13 -5.21 -9.78
N PRO A 81 -4.92 -5.94 -8.66
CA PRO A 81 -3.68 -5.88 -7.90
C PRO A 81 -2.51 -6.53 -8.61
N TRP A 82 -2.71 -7.31 -9.67
CA TRP A 82 -1.63 -8.03 -10.32
C TRP A 82 -0.81 -7.13 -11.26
N PRO A 83 0.54 -7.22 -11.22
CA PRO A 83 1.37 -6.62 -12.25
C PRO A 83 1.08 -7.33 -13.58
N VAL A 84 0.69 -6.56 -14.60
CA VAL A 84 0.47 -7.07 -15.97
C VAL A 84 1.71 -7.78 -16.56
N ASP A 85 2.89 -7.60 -15.96
CA ASP A 85 4.16 -8.17 -16.39
C ASP A 85 4.77 -9.20 -15.41
N ALA A 86 4.09 -9.54 -14.30
CA ALA A 86 4.52 -10.71 -13.54
C ALA A 86 4.23 -11.94 -14.41
N PRO A 87 5.20 -12.84 -14.68
CA PRO A 87 4.89 -14.10 -15.31
C PRO A 87 3.80 -14.73 -14.44
N GLN A 88 2.59 -14.85 -14.98
CA GLN A 88 1.57 -15.68 -14.34
C GLN A 88 2.28 -16.99 -14.06
N ALA A 89 2.13 -17.53 -12.85
CA ALA A 89 2.61 -18.86 -12.58
C ALA A 89 1.88 -19.82 -13.53
N GLU A 90 2.45 -20.01 -14.72
CA GLU A 90 2.20 -21.15 -15.59
C GLU A 90 2.66 -22.36 -14.78
N GLY A 91 1.77 -22.90 -13.95
CA GLY A 91 2.10 -24.06 -13.13
C GLY A 91 1.57 -24.01 -11.72
N VAL A 92 0.25 -24.01 -11.56
CA VAL A 92 -0.38 -24.87 -10.54
C VAL A 92 -1.49 -25.67 -11.22
N ALA A 93 -1.06 -26.82 -11.75
CA ALA A 93 -1.75 -28.12 -11.88
C ALA A 93 -3.21 -28.12 -12.41
N SER A 94 -3.45 -28.72 -13.58
CA SER A 94 -3.76 -30.16 -13.78
C SER A 94 -5.14 -30.57 -13.29
#